data_AF-A0A9D4ZDH8-F1
#
_entry.id   AF-A0A9D4ZDH8-F1
#
_cell.length_a   1.000
_cell.length_b   1.000
_cell.length_c   1.000
_cell.angle_alpha   90.00
_cell.angle_beta   90.00
_cell.angle_gamma   90.00
#
_symmetry.space_group_name_H-M   'P 1'
#
loop_
_entity.id
_entity.type
_entity.pdbx_description
1 polymer ?
#
loop_
_entity_poly.entity_id
_entity_poly.type
_entity_poly.pdbx_seq_one_letter_code
_entity_poly.pdbx_strand_id
1 'polypeptide(L)'
;MTKQERFLKHGNTRSIPKPATFKFDQPVPKYMLAEAQTNPKVYNPMKSAKEDSNTVVLTTGDVSRIKHSSVILTEADIARRRKEQYDERMRNSAIATQRKAMMLKMEADRKKKVGALTETERLRKEKDALILENAHKKWEDEIDQVKKMNSMVLYAKTATTRDGQKHEKTDKLEEEKQYNEKMHGIMMMRAQKEEELEQTREAARHKARLEGAQTLREQIAEAEDQRRIAEEMKELEGKRMLQEIERQRLEDLRAAQKKYEAGQQLYAEIMKFNEDTIEHKKHLVELEEEETEKINLYVYMKDLKEQQYQEELNRQRKFKEMETARLRVMQEKAQDKQAQLDELRAQRVQEALEREWRMKEKAEAERLKKMNAEIAKAREDQKLLKMKRLADQARHEQAEFYRVIREQQEAVRLIKEEEDKVRIRNYQNRDEILGQIQKHKEERARERKVELEYGEKIRLRAKAELEILESIKQRKLKELQKEGVPEKYQAELARKKVTSL
;
A
#
# COMPACT_ATOMS: atom_id res chain seq x y z
N MET A 1 9.74 -25.00 12.17
CA MET A 1 10.53 -25.35 10.98
C MET A 1 10.46 -24.17 10.02
N THR A 2 11.41 -23.23 10.12
CA THR A 2 12.53 -22.99 9.16
C THR A 2 12.02 -22.46 7.81
N LYS A 3 12.41 -21.28 7.32
CA LYS A 3 13.72 -20.64 7.31
C LYS A 3 13.56 -19.17 6.84
N GLN A 4 14.41 -18.29 7.37
CA GLN A 4 14.97 -17.09 6.70
C GLN A 4 14.15 -15.78 6.70
N GLU A 5 14.11 -15.14 7.87
CA GLU A 5 14.27 -13.69 7.95
C GLU A 5 15.77 -13.38 8.14
N ARG A 6 16.42 -12.84 7.10
CA ARG A 6 17.70 -12.12 7.21
C ARG A 6 17.74 -11.02 6.16
N PHE A 7 18.44 -9.95 6.52
CA PHE A 7 18.89 -8.82 5.72
C PHE A 7 17.99 -7.59 5.66
N LEU A 8 18.15 -6.73 6.68
CA LEU A 8 18.21 -5.27 6.54
C LEU A 8 18.87 -4.69 7.80
N LYS A 9 20.15 -4.35 7.70
CA LYS A 9 20.88 -3.35 8.52
C LYS A 9 22.35 -3.35 8.11
N HIS A 10 22.72 -2.52 7.15
CA HIS A 10 24.12 -2.10 6.91
C HIS A 10 24.18 -0.58 7.06
N GLY A 11 24.32 -0.14 8.32
CA GLY A 11 24.74 1.22 8.66
C GLY A 11 26.25 1.29 8.53
N ASN A 12 26.70 2.08 7.57
CA ASN A 12 28.10 2.31 7.24
C ASN A 12 28.65 3.41 8.17
N THR A 13 29.51 3.07 9.14
CA THR A 13 30.26 4.06 9.92
C THR A 13 31.75 3.72 9.91
N ARG A 14 32.51 4.63 9.30
CA ARG A 14 33.96 4.66 9.14
C ARG A 14 34.69 4.57 10.49
N SER A 15 35.67 3.68 10.56
CA SER A 15 36.67 3.57 11.63
C SER A 15 37.76 4.64 11.47
N ILE A 16 38.00 5.44 12.51
CA ILE A 16 39.19 6.28 12.68
C ILE A 16 39.90 5.82 13.96
N PRO A 17 41.23 5.58 13.96
CA PRO A 17 41.95 5.09 15.13
C PRO A 17 42.27 6.23 16.09
N LYS A 18 42.22 5.94 17.40
CA LYS A 18 42.68 6.84 18.48
C LYS A 18 44.00 6.32 19.10
N PRO A 19 44.81 7.21 19.69
CA PRO A 19 46.23 7.00 19.95
C PRO A 19 46.51 6.25 21.26
N ALA A 20 47.54 5.39 21.24
CA ALA A 20 48.04 4.70 22.43
C ALA A 20 48.87 5.66 23.30
N THR A 21 48.47 5.77 24.56
CA THR A 21 49.13 6.56 25.61
C THR A 21 50.17 5.71 26.33
N PHE A 22 51.33 6.34 26.58
CA PHE A 22 52.45 5.84 27.35
C PHE A 22 52.05 5.68 28.83
N LYS A 23 52.27 4.50 29.43
CA LYS A 23 52.22 4.30 30.88
C LYS A 23 53.58 3.76 31.36
N PHE A 24 54.16 4.50 32.30
CA PHE A 24 55.25 4.05 33.17
C PHE A 24 54.64 3.15 34.24
N ASP A 25 55.21 1.97 34.43
CA ASP A 25 55.18 1.25 35.70
C ASP A 25 56.49 0.45 35.83
N GLN A 26 57.24 0.73 36.90
CA GLN A 26 58.33 -0.12 37.36
C GLN A 26 57.75 -1.36 38.06
N PRO A 27 58.51 -2.45 38.14
CA PRO A 27 59.06 -2.75 39.47
C PRO A 27 60.49 -3.31 39.46
N VAL A 28 61.14 -3.12 40.60
CA VAL A 28 62.43 -3.70 41.01
C VAL A 28 62.25 -5.20 41.32
N PRO A 29 63.27 -6.06 41.10
CA PRO A 29 63.74 -6.85 42.24
C PRO A 29 65.27 -7.02 42.34
N LYS A 30 65.73 -7.08 43.59
CA LYS A 30 67.06 -7.49 44.06
C LYS A 30 67.23 -9.01 43.94
N TYR A 31 68.41 -9.45 43.50
CA TYR A 31 69.11 -10.60 44.06
C TYR A 31 70.63 -10.44 43.89
N MET A 32 71.36 -10.60 45.00
CA MET A 32 72.78 -10.92 45.01
C MET A 32 72.91 -12.44 44.98
N LEU A 33 73.83 -12.98 44.18
CA LEU A 33 74.85 -13.97 44.57
C LEU A 33 75.68 -14.35 43.34
N ALA A 34 77.01 -14.33 43.54
CA ALA A 34 78.09 -15.11 42.92
C ALA A 34 78.07 -15.32 41.38
N GLU A 35 79.14 -15.11 40.63
CA GLU A 35 80.40 -15.87 40.72
C GLU A 35 81.58 -15.08 40.13
N ALA A 36 82.76 -15.31 40.72
CA ALA A 36 84.04 -14.80 40.27
C ALA A 36 84.75 -15.81 39.36
N GLN A 37 85.43 -15.32 38.30
CA GLN A 37 86.48 -16.06 37.61
C GLN A 37 87.73 -15.18 37.38
N THR A 38 88.72 -15.44 38.23
CA THR A 38 90.17 -15.55 38.03
C THR A 38 90.87 -14.92 36.82
N ASN A 39 91.92 -14.14 37.10
CA ASN A 39 93.25 -14.37 36.49
C ASN A 39 94.40 -13.81 37.38
N PRO A 40 95.52 -14.53 37.59
CA PRO A 40 96.49 -14.23 38.63
C PRO A 40 97.63 -13.31 38.14
N LYS A 41 98.06 -12.39 39.02
CA LYS A 41 99.35 -11.69 38.93
C LYS A 41 100.34 -12.39 39.85
N VAL A 42 101.47 -12.84 39.29
CA VAL A 42 102.62 -13.36 40.05
C VAL A 42 103.45 -12.18 40.54
N TYR A 43 103.64 -12.10 41.85
CA TYR A 43 104.54 -11.20 42.54
C TYR A 43 105.80 -11.96 42.97
N ASN A 44 106.97 -11.34 42.80
CA ASN A 44 108.29 -11.89 43.09
C ASN A 44 108.83 -11.27 44.39
N PRO A 45 109.26 -12.02 45.41
CA PRO A 45 109.80 -11.44 46.64
C PRO A 45 111.34 -11.53 46.75
N MET A 46 111.91 -10.38 47.13
CA MET A 46 113.04 -10.13 48.05
C MET A 46 114.45 -10.75 47.87
N LYS A 47 115.39 -9.79 47.76
CA LYS A 47 116.76 -9.62 48.33
C LYS A 47 117.42 -10.68 49.24
N SER A 48 118.75 -10.75 49.00
CA SER A 48 119.94 -10.80 49.88
C SER A 48 120.48 -12.13 50.44
N ALA A 49 121.72 -12.44 50.04
CA ALA A 49 122.76 -13.03 50.89
C ALA A 49 124.16 -12.60 50.38
N LYS A 50 125.01 -12.11 51.28
CA LYS A 50 126.47 -11.95 51.11
C LYS A 50 127.11 -13.21 51.70
N GLU A 51 128.06 -13.80 51.01
CA GLU A 51 129.09 -14.65 51.63
C GLU A 51 130.45 -14.41 50.97
N ASP A 52 131.46 -14.22 51.81
CA ASP A 52 132.86 -14.05 51.48
C ASP A 52 133.53 -15.42 51.31
N SER A 53 134.28 -15.63 50.22
CA SER A 53 135.32 -16.67 50.19
C SER A 53 136.42 -16.32 49.18
N ASN A 54 137.63 -16.13 49.69
CA ASN A 54 138.84 -15.73 48.99
C ASN A 54 139.45 -16.93 48.24
N THR A 55 138.82 -17.39 47.15
CA THR A 55 139.40 -18.43 46.28
C THR A 55 139.01 -18.17 44.82
N VAL A 56 139.98 -17.70 44.03
CA VAL A 56 139.79 -17.41 42.61
C VAL A 56 140.00 -18.70 41.82
N VAL A 57 138.92 -19.42 41.54
CA VAL A 57 138.91 -20.48 40.53
C VAL A 57 138.80 -19.79 39.17
N LEU A 58 139.92 -19.65 38.46
CA LEU A 58 139.91 -19.11 37.11
C LEU A 58 139.16 -20.07 36.19
N THR A 59 137.95 -19.69 35.81
CA THR A 59 137.15 -20.43 34.83
C THR A 59 137.78 -20.32 33.43
N THR A 60 137.45 -21.20 32.50
CA THR A 60 137.90 -21.06 31.09
C THR A 60 137.52 -19.68 30.51
N GLY A 61 136.42 -19.09 30.99
CA GLY A 61 136.03 -17.71 30.72
C GLY A 61 137.02 -16.68 31.26
N ASP A 62 137.61 -16.87 32.44
CA ASP A 62 138.63 -15.99 33.02
C ASP A 62 139.98 -16.08 32.29
N VAL A 63 140.39 -17.29 31.89
CA VAL A 63 141.60 -17.48 31.08
C VAL A 63 141.42 -16.84 29.70
N SER A 64 140.24 -16.97 29.09
CA SER A 64 139.92 -16.27 27.85
C SER A 64 139.86 -14.76 28.05
N ARG A 65 139.30 -14.26 29.16
CA ARG A 65 139.28 -12.82 29.50
C ARG A 65 140.69 -12.25 29.60
N ILE A 66 141.60 -12.96 30.28
CA ILE A 66 143.01 -12.57 30.45
C ILE A 66 143.74 -12.59 29.09
N LYS A 67 143.51 -13.62 28.26
CA LYS A 67 144.05 -13.69 26.88
C LYS A 67 143.51 -12.58 25.97
N HIS A 68 142.24 -12.18 26.11
CA HIS A 68 141.65 -11.09 25.32
C HIS A 68 142.06 -9.70 25.83
N SER A 69 142.37 -9.55 27.12
CA SER A 69 142.88 -8.29 27.70
C SER A 69 144.38 -8.09 27.49
N SER A 70 145.15 -9.14 27.17
CA SER A 70 146.59 -9.05 26.89
C SER A 70 146.93 -8.78 25.42
N VAL A 71 145.93 -8.68 24.54
CA VAL A 71 146.14 -8.22 23.16
C VAL A 71 146.18 -6.71 23.17
N ILE A 72 147.35 -6.12 22.87
CA ILE A 72 147.51 -4.68 22.65
C ILE A 72 146.74 -4.34 21.37
N LEU A 73 145.46 -4.01 21.54
CA LEU A 73 144.59 -3.54 20.47
C LEU A 73 145.03 -2.13 20.09
N THR A 74 145.37 -1.93 18.82
CA THR A 74 145.62 -0.59 18.30
C THR A 74 144.32 0.25 18.40
N GLU A 75 144.44 1.58 18.48
CA GLU A 75 143.29 2.50 18.55
C GLU A 75 142.26 2.24 17.42
N ALA A 76 142.76 1.80 16.26
CA ALA A 76 141.95 1.39 15.11
C ALA A 76 141.09 0.14 15.38
N ASP A 77 141.60 -0.85 16.11
CA ASP A 77 140.86 -2.09 16.42
C ASP A 77 139.79 -1.87 17.51
N ILE A 78 140.06 -0.97 18.47
CA ILE A 78 139.07 -0.55 19.49
C ILE A 78 137.92 0.22 18.82
N ALA A 79 138.25 1.11 17.87
CA ALA A 79 137.26 1.83 17.08
C ALA A 79 136.41 0.88 16.22
N ARG A 80 137.03 -0.14 15.59
CA ARG A 80 136.31 -1.13 14.77
C ARG A 80 135.33 -1.96 15.60
N ARG A 81 135.73 -2.42 16.79
CA ARG A 81 134.87 -3.19 17.70
C ARG A 81 133.74 -2.34 18.29
N ARG A 82 134.00 -1.08 18.64
CA ARG A 82 132.95 -0.13 19.06
C ARG A 82 131.97 0.14 17.93
N LYS A 83 132.46 0.25 16.70
CA LYS A 83 131.62 0.40 15.50
C LYS A 83 130.76 -0.84 15.25
N GLU A 84 131.32 -2.04 15.36
CA GLU A 84 130.56 -3.29 15.24
C GLU A 84 129.49 -3.44 16.34
N GLN A 85 129.80 -3.12 17.60
CA GLN A 85 128.82 -3.15 18.69
C GLN A 85 127.75 -2.05 18.55
N TYR A 86 128.14 -0.88 18.05
CA TYR A 86 127.21 0.19 17.71
C TYR A 86 126.30 -0.25 16.56
N ASP A 87 126.85 -0.86 15.52
CA ASP A 87 126.10 -1.37 14.37
C ASP A 87 125.15 -2.51 14.75
N GLU A 88 125.53 -3.43 15.65
CA GLU A 88 124.63 -4.44 16.20
C GLU A 88 123.51 -3.85 17.07
N ARG A 89 123.82 -2.88 17.93
CA ARG A 89 122.80 -2.16 18.71
C ARG A 89 121.86 -1.38 17.80
N MET A 90 122.37 -0.75 16.75
CA MET A 90 121.58 -0.03 15.76
C MET A 90 120.70 -0.98 14.94
N ARG A 91 121.19 -2.17 14.57
CA ARG A 91 120.38 -3.22 13.91
C ARG A 91 119.26 -3.73 14.83
N ASN A 92 119.57 -4.04 16.09
CA ASN A 92 118.57 -4.51 17.05
C ASN A 92 117.54 -3.41 17.40
N SER A 93 117.98 -2.15 17.51
CA SER A 93 117.11 -0.99 17.67
C SER A 93 116.23 -0.79 16.44
N ALA A 94 116.76 -0.93 15.22
CA ALA A 94 116.01 -0.85 13.97
C ALA A 94 114.92 -1.93 13.87
N ILE A 95 115.21 -3.17 14.29
CA ILE A 95 114.21 -4.24 14.32
C ILE A 95 113.11 -3.94 15.36
N ALA A 96 113.47 -3.38 16.52
CA ALA A 96 112.52 -3.00 17.56
C ALA A 96 111.65 -1.79 17.16
N THR A 97 112.23 -0.79 16.48
CA THR A 97 111.49 0.36 15.94
C THR A 97 110.58 -0.03 14.79
N GLN A 98 111.00 -0.96 13.91
CA GLN A 98 110.14 -1.55 12.89
C GLN A 98 108.95 -2.31 13.49
N ARG A 99 109.17 -3.13 14.54
CA ARG A 99 108.08 -3.80 15.26
C ARG A 99 107.14 -2.80 15.94
N LYS A 100 107.66 -1.75 16.58
CA LYS A 100 106.84 -0.66 17.15
C LYS A 100 106.04 0.07 16.07
N ALA A 101 106.66 0.39 14.93
CA ALA A 101 106.00 1.05 13.81
C ALA A 101 104.91 0.16 13.18
N MET A 102 105.15 -1.15 13.09
CA MET A 102 104.16 -2.12 12.62
C MET A 102 102.99 -2.24 13.60
N MET A 103 103.25 -2.29 14.91
CA MET A 103 102.21 -2.27 15.94
C MET A 103 101.41 -0.97 15.94
N LEU A 104 102.06 0.18 15.72
CA LEU A 104 101.38 1.48 15.61
C LEU A 104 100.52 1.57 14.35
N LYS A 105 100.98 1.04 13.22
CA LYS A 105 100.17 0.91 11.99
C LYS A 105 98.99 -0.03 12.20
N MET A 106 99.20 -1.18 12.84
CA MET A 106 98.12 -2.11 13.19
C MET A 106 97.13 -1.51 14.18
N GLU A 107 97.56 -0.70 15.16
CA GLU A 107 96.66 0.04 16.05
C GLU A 107 95.89 1.15 15.32
N ALA A 108 96.53 1.86 14.39
CA ALA A 108 95.87 2.86 13.55
C ALA A 108 94.82 2.20 12.63
N ASP A 109 95.15 1.06 12.03
CA ASP A 109 94.23 0.28 11.20
C ASP A 109 93.11 -0.36 12.03
N ARG A 110 93.41 -0.80 13.26
CA ARG A 110 92.40 -1.27 14.22
C ARG A 110 91.48 -0.14 14.67
N LYS A 111 91.98 1.08 14.93
CA LYS A 111 91.15 2.26 15.23
C LYS A 111 90.27 2.68 14.05
N LYS A 112 90.78 2.60 12.81
CA LYS A 112 89.97 2.84 11.60
C LYS A 112 88.87 1.80 11.41
N LYS A 113 89.15 0.51 11.70
CA LYS A 113 88.16 -0.58 11.59
C LYS A 113 87.16 -0.61 12.74
N VAL A 114 87.58 -0.28 13.97
CA VAL A 114 86.68 -0.13 15.14
C VAL A 114 85.85 1.16 15.06
N GLY A 115 86.25 2.12 14.21
CA GLY A 115 85.46 3.30 13.84
C GLY A 115 84.40 3.04 12.76
N ALA A 116 84.17 1.79 12.34
CA ALA A 116 83.00 1.46 11.54
C ALA A 116 81.75 1.70 12.40
N LEU A 117 81.01 2.75 12.06
CA LEU A 117 79.82 3.16 12.79
C LEU A 117 78.92 1.96 13.07
N THR A 118 78.50 1.83 14.32
CA THR A 118 77.53 0.84 14.76
C THR A 118 76.24 1.02 13.96
N GLU A 119 75.49 -0.05 13.68
CA GLU A 119 74.25 0.03 12.88
C GLU A 119 73.25 1.07 13.43
N THR A 120 73.21 1.24 14.75
CA THR A 120 72.45 2.29 15.43
C THR A 120 72.95 3.71 15.16
N GLU A 121 74.26 3.89 15.00
CA GLU A 121 74.88 5.19 14.70
C GLU A 121 74.72 5.56 13.24
N ARG A 122 74.74 4.57 12.35
CA ARG A 122 74.42 4.75 10.92
C ARG A 122 72.97 5.17 10.73
N LEU A 123 72.02 4.49 11.39
CA LEU A 123 70.61 4.87 11.37
C LEU A 123 70.37 6.26 11.98
N ARG A 124 71.15 6.67 13.00
CA ARG A 124 71.11 8.04 13.52
C ARG A 124 71.61 9.04 12.48
N LYS A 125 72.75 8.80 11.83
CA LYS A 125 73.24 9.68 10.77
C LYS A 125 72.29 9.79 9.58
N GLU A 126 71.64 8.70 9.16
CA GLU A 126 70.64 8.74 8.09
C GLU A 126 69.40 9.55 8.50
N LYS A 127 68.94 9.40 9.76
CA LYS A 127 67.87 10.22 10.32
C LYS A 127 68.27 11.69 10.43
N ASP A 128 69.47 11.97 10.92
CA ASP A 128 69.98 13.33 11.07
C ASP A 128 70.14 13.99 9.69
N ALA A 129 70.60 13.25 8.68
CA ALA A 129 70.65 13.71 7.30
C ALA A 129 69.26 14.00 6.73
N LEU A 130 68.27 13.14 6.96
CA LEU A 130 66.88 13.38 6.56
C LEU A 130 66.27 14.59 7.28
N ILE A 131 66.59 14.78 8.56
CA ILE A 131 66.16 15.95 9.34
C ILE A 131 66.78 17.22 8.78
N LEU A 132 68.08 17.20 8.46
CA LEU A 132 68.78 18.33 7.84
C LEU A 132 68.23 18.64 6.45
N GLU A 133 67.97 17.63 5.63
CA GLU A 133 67.36 17.79 4.31
C GLU A 133 65.95 18.37 4.41
N ASN A 134 65.13 17.88 5.34
CA ASN A 134 63.79 18.42 5.58
C ASN A 134 63.83 19.84 6.15
N ALA A 135 64.82 20.16 6.99
CA ALA A 135 65.04 21.51 7.50
C ALA A 135 65.46 22.46 6.36
N HIS A 136 66.33 22.01 5.47
CA HIS A 136 66.70 22.74 4.26
C HIS A 136 65.49 22.98 3.34
N LYS A 137 64.67 21.96 3.07
CA LYS A 137 63.43 22.11 2.27
C LYS A 137 62.45 23.10 2.90
N LYS A 138 62.24 23.02 4.21
CA LYS A 138 61.40 24.01 4.93
C LYS A 138 61.97 25.41 4.83
N TRP A 139 63.28 25.56 4.88
CA TRP A 139 63.92 26.85 4.72
C TRP A 139 63.77 27.40 3.30
N GLU A 140 63.87 26.55 2.28
CA GLU A 140 63.59 26.90 0.89
C GLU A 140 62.11 27.29 0.67
N ASP A 141 61.18 26.57 1.29
CA ASP A 141 59.73 26.87 1.25
C ASP A 141 59.38 28.21 1.90
N GLU A 142 60.18 28.68 2.86
CA GLU A 142 59.97 29.98 3.52
C GLU A 142 60.34 31.17 2.63
N ILE A 143 61.12 30.96 1.56
CA ILE A 143 61.49 31.99 0.59
C ILE A 143 60.22 32.47 -0.13
N ASP A 144 59.95 33.79 -0.12
CA ASP A 144 58.71 34.38 -0.64
C ASP A 144 58.41 34.04 -2.11
N GLN A 145 59.44 33.92 -2.95
CA GLN A 145 59.26 33.49 -4.35
C GLN A 145 58.75 32.05 -4.43
N VAL A 146 59.25 31.15 -3.58
CA VAL A 146 58.81 29.75 -3.51
C VAL A 146 57.37 29.69 -3.00
N LYS A 147 56.98 30.51 -2.01
CA LYS A 147 55.57 30.65 -1.61
C LYS A 147 54.66 31.07 -2.76
N LYS A 148 55.11 32.02 -3.58
CA LYS A 148 54.36 32.47 -4.78
C LYS A 148 54.26 31.37 -5.84
N MET A 149 55.33 30.61 -6.06
CA MET A 149 55.31 29.42 -6.93
C MET A 149 54.36 28.34 -6.39
N ASN A 150 54.38 28.07 -5.09
CA ASN A 150 53.47 27.14 -4.42
C ASN A 150 52.00 27.58 -4.56
N SER A 151 51.72 28.88 -4.50
CA SER A 151 50.38 29.43 -4.80
C SER A 151 49.96 29.17 -6.25
N MET A 152 50.86 29.32 -7.22
CA MET A 152 50.55 29.05 -8.63
C MET A 152 50.33 27.56 -8.88
N VAL A 153 51.11 26.68 -8.24
CA VAL A 153 50.93 25.22 -8.30
C VAL A 153 49.59 24.82 -7.68
N LEU A 154 49.22 25.41 -6.55
CA LEU A 154 47.92 25.15 -5.92
C LEU A 154 46.77 25.57 -6.84
N TYR A 155 46.86 26.77 -7.43
CA TYR A 155 45.87 27.25 -8.39
C TYR A 155 45.74 26.29 -9.57
N ALA A 156 46.85 25.87 -10.19
CA ALA A 156 46.84 24.92 -11.29
C ALA A 156 46.16 23.59 -10.92
N LYS A 157 46.48 23.01 -9.76
CA LYS A 157 45.83 21.79 -9.25
C LYS A 157 44.32 21.97 -9.07
N THR A 158 43.90 23.09 -8.48
CA THR A 158 42.48 23.39 -8.29
C THR A 158 41.75 23.64 -9.61
N ALA A 159 42.39 24.29 -10.58
CA ALA A 159 41.85 24.53 -11.92
C ALA A 159 41.65 23.20 -12.67
N THR A 160 42.65 22.31 -12.67
CA THR A 160 42.53 20.97 -13.27
C THR A 160 41.40 20.16 -12.63
N THR A 161 41.28 20.21 -11.31
CA THR A 161 40.19 19.52 -10.59
C THR A 161 38.83 20.11 -10.99
N ARG A 162 38.74 21.44 -11.11
CA ARG A 162 37.52 22.14 -11.53
C ARG A 162 37.09 21.79 -12.95
N ASP A 163 38.04 21.69 -13.87
CA ASP A 163 37.76 21.33 -15.26
C ASP A 163 37.31 19.87 -15.36
N GLY A 164 37.92 18.96 -14.59
CA GLY A 164 37.42 17.59 -14.42
C GLY A 164 35.99 17.54 -13.88
N GLN A 165 35.67 18.33 -12.84
CA GLN A 165 34.32 18.42 -12.29
C GLN A 165 33.29 18.99 -13.29
N LYS A 166 33.69 19.95 -14.14
CA LYS A 166 32.82 20.47 -15.20
C LYS A 166 32.48 19.39 -16.22
N HIS A 167 33.47 18.59 -16.61
CA HIS A 167 33.27 17.48 -17.55
C HIS A 167 32.37 16.40 -16.95
N GLU A 168 32.63 15.99 -15.71
CA GLU A 168 31.77 15.03 -15.01
C GLU A 168 30.32 15.54 -14.86
N LYS A 169 30.15 16.86 -14.65
CA LYS A 169 28.82 17.48 -14.60
C LYS A 169 28.12 17.46 -15.95
N THR A 170 28.83 17.71 -17.05
CA THR A 170 28.24 17.63 -18.40
C THR A 170 27.84 16.21 -18.74
N ASP A 171 28.69 15.22 -18.43
CA ASP A 171 28.41 13.81 -18.70
C ASP A 171 27.18 13.34 -17.92
N LYS A 172 27.09 13.67 -16.62
CA LYS A 172 25.91 13.36 -15.79
C LYS A 172 24.63 13.98 -16.33
N LEU A 173 24.69 15.22 -16.81
CA LEU A 173 23.53 15.90 -17.38
C LEU A 173 23.07 15.20 -18.67
N GLU A 174 24.00 14.72 -19.48
CA GLU A 174 23.71 14.01 -20.72
C GLU A 174 23.14 12.61 -20.46
N GLU A 175 23.67 11.88 -19.48
CA GLU A 175 23.10 10.62 -19.00
C GLU A 175 21.67 10.80 -18.45
N GLU A 176 21.44 11.85 -17.65
CA GLU A 176 20.11 12.17 -17.11
C GLU A 176 19.11 12.49 -18.22
N LYS A 177 19.52 13.25 -19.25
CA LYS A 177 18.69 13.50 -20.43
C LYS A 177 18.32 12.22 -21.17
N GLN A 178 19.30 11.36 -21.45
CA GLN A 178 19.06 10.07 -22.13
C GLN A 178 18.15 9.16 -21.29
N TYR A 179 18.31 9.14 -19.97
CA TYR A 179 17.44 8.41 -19.07
C TYR A 179 16.01 8.94 -19.11
N ASN A 180 15.83 10.25 -19.04
CA ASN A 180 14.53 10.91 -19.11
C ASN A 180 13.84 10.65 -20.46
N GLU A 181 14.56 10.69 -21.57
CA GLU A 181 14.03 10.34 -22.90
C GLU A 181 13.57 8.88 -22.97
N LYS A 182 14.37 7.94 -22.43
CA LYS A 182 13.99 6.52 -22.34
C LYS A 182 12.74 6.33 -21.49
N MET A 183 12.66 6.98 -20.33
CA MET A 183 11.50 6.92 -19.45
C MET A 183 10.25 7.52 -20.10
N HIS A 184 10.40 8.64 -20.82
CA HIS A 184 9.32 9.23 -21.59
C HIS A 184 8.82 8.29 -22.69
N GLY A 185 9.72 7.63 -23.41
CA GLY A 185 9.36 6.60 -24.40
C GLY A 185 8.60 5.41 -23.80
N ILE A 186 9.03 4.93 -22.63
CA ILE A 186 8.32 3.85 -21.91
C ILE A 186 6.93 4.31 -21.46
N MET A 187 6.80 5.52 -20.93
CA MET A 187 5.50 6.09 -20.54
C MET A 187 4.57 6.23 -21.74
N MET A 188 5.05 6.76 -22.87
CA MET A 188 4.24 6.89 -24.10
C MET A 188 3.78 5.53 -24.62
N MET A 189 4.66 4.52 -24.67
CA MET A 189 4.25 3.17 -25.07
C MET A 189 3.19 2.57 -24.13
N ARG A 190 3.29 2.85 -22.81
CA ARG A 190 2.31 2.37 -21.84
C ARG A 190 0.96 3.06 -22.03
N ALA A 191 0.95 4.37 -22.27
CA ALA A 191 -0.25 5.13 -22.59
C ALA A 191 -0.92 4.63 -23.87
N GLN A 192 -0.16 4.40 -24.94
CA GLN A 192 -0.68 3.85 -26.20
C GLN A 192 -1.32 2.47 -25.99
N LYS A 193 -0.68 1.57 -25.24
CA LYS A 193 -1.27 0.26 -24.92
C LYS A 193 -2.54 0.36 -24.10
N GLU A 194 -2.64 1.32 -23.20
CA GLU A 194 -3.83 1.57 -22.41
C GLU A 194 -4.98 2.09 -23.28
N GLU A 195 -4.69 3.00 -24.20
CA GLU A 195 -5.64 3.48 -25.21
C GLU A 195 -6.13 2.35 -26.13
N GLU A 196 -5.23 1.49 -26.63
CA GLU A 196 -5.61 0.31 -27.42
C GLU A 196 -6.51 -0.66 -26.63
N LEU A 197 -6.23 -0.89 -25.34
CA LEU A 197 -7.08 -1.70 -24.47
C LEU A 197 -8.46 -1.06 -24.25
N GLU A 198 -8.54 0.26 -24.16
CA GLU A 198 -9.80 0.96 -24.04
C GLU A 198 -10.61 0.91 -25.35
N GLN A 199 -9.97 1.14 -26.49
CA GLN A 199 -10.57 1.01 -27.81
C GLN A 199 -11.11 -0.40 -28.08
N THR A 200 -10.36 -1.45 -27.72
CA THR A 200 -10.84 -2.84 -27.86
C THR A 200 -12.05 -3.14 -26.97
N ARG A 201 -12.09 -2.60 -25.74
CA ARG A 201 -13.25 -2.70 -24.85
C ARG A 201 -14.46 -1.94 -25.38
N GLU A 202 -14.26 -0.77 -25.95
CA GLU A 202 -15.32 0.00 -26.60
C GLU A 202 -15.86 -0.70 -27.84
N ALA A 203 -14.98 -1.26 -28.68
CA ALA A 203 -15.37 -2.04 -29.85
C ALA A 203 -16.19 -3.29 -29.45
N ALA A 204 -15.79 -3.99 -28.39
CA ALA A 204 -16.56 -5.12 -27.85
C ALA A 204 -17.95 -4.69 -27.36
N ARG A 205 -18.04 -3.57 -26.61
CA ARG A 205 -19.32 -2.99 -26.18
C ARG A 205 -20.19 -2.55 -27.36
N HIS A 206 -19.58 -1.97 -28.39
CA HIS A 206 -20.28 -1.59 -29.62
C HIS A 206 -20.83 -2.82 -30.36
N LYS A 207 -20.02 -3.87 -30.50
CA LYS A 207 -20.45 -5.13 -31.13
C LYS A 207 -21.61 -5.78 -30.37
N ALA A 208 -21.54 -5.86 -29.04
CA ALA A 208 -22.63 -6.37 -28.21
C ALA A 208 -23.93 -5.54 -28.37
N ARG A 209 -23.82 -4.21 -28.52
CA ARG A 209 -24.98 -3.35 -28.82
C ARG A 209 -25.58 -3.64 -30.20
N LEU A 210 -24.75 -3.88 -31.21
CA LEU A 210 -25.21 -4.26 -32.56
C LEU A 210 -25.90 -5.63 -32.55
N GLU A 211 -25.32 -6.63 -31.88
CA GLU A 211 -25.91 -7.96 -31.71
C GLU A 211 -27.25 -7.88 -30.95
N GLY A 212 -27.31 -7.08 -29.87
CA GLY A 212 -28.55 -6.78 -29.16
C GLY A 212 -29.60 -6.07 -30.03
N ALA A 213 -29.18 -5.14 -30.88
CA ALA A 213 -30.09 -4.46 -31.80
C ALA A 213 -30.60 -5.40 -32.92
N GLN A 214 -29.76 -6.33 -33.40
CA GLN A 214 -30.16 -7.34 -34.38
C GLN A 214 -31.20 -8.30 -33.82
N THR A 215 -30.95 -8.87 -32.64
CA THR A 215 -31.92 -9.77 -31.97
C THR A 215 -33.25 -9.08 -31.70
N LEU A 216 -33.26 -7.79 -31.32
CA LEU A 216 -34.49 -7.02 -31.17
C LEU A 216 -35.23 -6.81 -32.51
N ARG A 217 -34.51 -6.57 -33.61
CA ARG A 217 -35.13 -6.47 -34.94
C ARG A 217 -35.75 -7.79 -35.37
N GLU A 218 -35.07 -8.90 -35.11
CA GLU A 218 -35.60 -10.26 -35.36
C GLU A 218 -36.87 -10.50 -34.54
N GLN A 219 -36.87 -10.16 -33.25
CA GLN A 219 -38.07 -10.26 -32.39
C GLN A 219 -39.24 -9.39 -32.85
N ILE A 220 -38.97 -8.17 -33.35
CA ILE A 220 -40.01 -7.30 -33.91
C ILE A 220 -40.59 -7.92 -35.18
N ALA A 221 -39.74 -8.43 -36.09
CA ALA A 221 -40.19 -9.09 -37.30
C ALA A 221 -41.03 -10.34 -37.00
N GLU A 222 -40.60 -11.18 -36.05
CA GLU A 222 -41.37 -12.35 -35.60
C GLU A 222 -42.74 -11.94 -35.00
N ALA A 223 -42.77 -10.86 -34.22
CA ALA A 223 -44.02 -10.35 -33.66
C ALA A 223 -44.95 -9.77 -34.74
N GLU A 224 -44.42 -9.12 -35.77
CA GLU A 224 -45.18 -8.64 -36.92
C GLU A 224 -45.75 -9.81 -37.75
N ASP A 225 -44.95 -10.85 -38.01
CA ASP A 225 -45.42 -12.06 -38.69
C ASP A 225 -46.52 -12.78 -37.88
N GLN A 226 -46.36 -12.90 -36.55
CA GLN A 226 -47.40 -13.45 -35.68
C GLN A 226 -48.69 -12.63 -35.72
N ARG A 227 -48.59 -11.29 -35.76
CA ARG A 227 -49.76 -10.43 -35.94
C ARG A 227 -50.43 -10.66 -37.29
N ARG A 228 -49.66 -10.76 -38.37
CA ARG A 228 -50.20 -11.04 -39.71
C ARG A 228 -50.92 -12.39 -39.74
N ILE A 229 -50.34 -13.43 -39.18
CA ILE A 229 -50.99 -14.76 -39.06
C ILE A 229 -52.29 -14.67 -38.26
N ALA A 230 -52.29 -13.94 -37.14
CA ALA A 230 -53.50 -13.77 -36.33
C ALA A 230 -54.61 -12.99 -37.06
N GLU A 231 -54.25 -11.99 -37.87
CA GLU A 231 -55.19 -11.27 -38.74
C GLU A 231 -55.75 -12.19 -39.83
N GLU A 232 -54.90 -12.97 -40.51
CA GLU A 232 -55.32 -13.98 -41.49
C GLU A 232 -56.28 -15.02 -40.87
N MET A 233 -56.01 -15.48 -39.65
CA MET A 233 -56.89 -16.40 -38.92
C MET A 233 -58.25 -15.77 -38.60
N LYS A 234 -58.28 -14.50 -38.17
CA LYS A 234 -59.53 -13.77 -37.95
C LYS A 234 -60.32 -13.58 -39.23
N GLU A 235 -59.65 -13.31 -40.35
CA GLU A 235 -60.31 -13.22 -41.66
C GLU A 235 -60.93 -14.55 -42.08
N LEU A 236 -60.23 -15.67 -41.87
CA LEU A 236 -60.74 -17.01 -42.15
C LEU A 236 -61.94 -17.35 -41.24
N GLU A 237 -61.87 -17.03 -39.96
CA GLU A 237 -63.00 -17.18 -39.01
C GLU A 237 -64.19 -16.30 -39.42
N GLY A 238 -63.95 -15.06 -39.84
CA GLY A 238 -64.97 -14.15 -40.37
C GLY A 238 -65.65 -14.71 -41.62
N LYS A 239 -64.88 -15.25 -42.58
CA LYS A 239 -65.43 -15.92 -43.78
C LYS A 239 -66.26 -17.15 -43.41
N ARG A 240 -65.81 -17.97 -42.46
CA ARG A 240 -66.59 -19.13 -41.96
C ARG A 240 -67.88 -18.70 -41.29
N MET A 241 -67.84 -17.65 -40.48
CA MET A 241 -69.04 -17.09 -39.84
C MET A 241 -70.04 -16.59 -40.87
N LEU A 242 -69.58 -15.88 -41.90
CA LEU A 242 -70.44 -15.41 -42.99
C LEU A 242 -71.11 -16.57 -43.74
N GLN A 243 -70.35 -17.63 -44.05
CA GLN A 243 -70.90 -18.83 -44.68
C GLN A 243 -71.97 -19.51 -43.81
N GLU A 244 -71.75 -19.57 -42.50
CA GLU A 244 -72.71 -20.14 -41.56
C GLU A 244 -73.98 -19.28 -41.46
N ILE A 245 -73.85 -17.94 -41.44
CA ILE A 245 -74.98 -17.00 -41.50
C ILE A 245 -75.77 -17.17 -42.80
N GLU A 246 -75.11 -17.31 -43.94
CA GLU A 246 -75.76 -17.56 -45.22
C GLU A 246 -76.51 -18.89 -45.24
N ARG A 247 -75.91 -19.94 -44.67
CA ARG A 247 -76.57 -21.26 -44.53
C ARG A 247 -77.83 -21.16 -43.67
N GLN A 248 -77.73 -20.51 -42.51
CA GLN A 248 -78.87 -20.29 -41.61
C GLN A 248 -79.97 -19.47 -42.29
N ARG A 249 -79.59 -18.39 -43.00
CA ARG A 249 -80.56 -17.58 -43.76
C ARG A 249 -81.29 -18.41 -44.83
N LEU A 250 -80.60 -19.33 -45.51
CA LEU A 250 -81.21 -20.22 -46.50
C LEU A 250 -82.15 -21.24 -45.83
N GLU A 251 -81.78 -21.77 -44.66
CA GLU A 251 -82.63 -22.66 -43.86
C GLU A 251 -83.89 -21.93 -43.37
N ASP A 252 -83.77 -20.69 -42.90
CA ASP A 252 -84.90 -19.84 -42.50
C ASP A 252 -85.83 -19.54 -43.68
N LEU A 253 -85.28 -19.23 -44.86
CA LEU A 253 -86.06 -19.05 -46.09
C LEU A 253 -86.83 -20.32 -46.46
N ARG A 254 -86.19 -21.50 -46.39
CA ARG A 254 -86.85 -22.79 -46.64
C ARG A 254 -87.93 -23.09 -45.60
N ALA A 255 -87.69 -22.79 -44.33
CA ALA A 255 -88.68 -22.95 -43.28
C ALA A 255 -89.87 -22.00 -43.47
N ALA A 256 -89.62 -20.75 -43.89
CA ALA A 256 -90.67 -19.80 -44.24
C ALA A 256 -91.49 -20.26 -45.46
N GLN A 257 -90.84 -20.79 -46.49
CA GLN A 257 -91.53 -21.39 -47.65
C GLN A 257 -92.39 -22.57 -47.25
N LYS A 258 -91.88 -23.52 -46.45
CA LYS A 258 -92.67 -24.65 -45.94
C LYS A 258 -93.87 -24.20 -45.10
N LYS A 259 -93.71 -23.16 -44.27
CA LYS A 259 -94.83 -22.58 -43.51
C LYS A 259 -95.87 -21.94 -44.44
N TYR A 260 -95.43 -21.26 -45.50
CA TYR A 260 -96.32 -20.69 -46.51
C TYR A 260 -97.09 -21.79 -47.27
N GLU A 261 -96.41 -22.83 -47.73
CA GLU A 261 -97.01 -23.99 -48.40
C GLU A 261 -98.00 -24.73 -47.49
N ALA A 262 -97.64 -24.98 -46.22
CA ALA A 262 -98.54 -25.57 -45.23
C ALA A 262 -99.76 -24.67 -44.96
N GLY A 263 -99.57 -23.35 -44.93
CA GLY A 263 -100.66 -22.37 -44.81
C GLY A 263 -101.60 -22.41 -46.02
N GLN A 264 -101.08 -22.56 -47.24
CA GLN A 264 -101.86 -22.70 -48.46
C GLN A 264 -102.65 -24.03 -48.51
N GLN A 265 -102.03 -25.13 -48.08
CA GLN A 265 -102.71 -26.42 -47.96
C GLN A 265 -103.86 -26.36 -46.96
N LEU A 266 -103.62 -25.78 -45.78
CA LEU A 266 -104.67 -25.57 -44.78
C LEU A 266 -105.79 -24.66 -45.31
N TYR A 267 -105.45 -23.61 -46.06
CA TYR A 267 -106.45 -22.74 -46.69
C TYR A 267 -107.30 -23.49 -47.72
N ALA A 268 -106.69 -24.36 -48.54
CA ALA A 268 -107.42 -25.20 -49.50
C ALA A 268 -108.32 -26.23 -48.81
N GLU A 269 -107.88 -26.81 -47.69
CA GLU A 269 -108.68 -27.71 -46.86
C GLU A 269 -109.88 -26.99 -46.22
N ILE A 270 -109.66 -25.78 -45.70
CA ILE A 270 -110.75 -24.94 -45.16
C ILE A 270 -111.74 -24.55 -46.26
N MET A 271 -111.27 -24.23 -47.47
CA MET A 271 -112.16 -23.92 -48.59
C MET A 271 -113.01 -25.12 -49.00
N LYS A 272 -112.41 -26.31 -49.13
CA LYS A 272 -113.17 -27.55 -49.39
C LYS A 272 -114.20 -27.84 -48.29
N PHE A 273 -113.80 -27.70 -47.02
CA PHE A 273 -114.73 -27.90 -45.90
C PHE A 273 -115.88 -26.88 -45.92
N ASN A 274 -115.60 -25.63 -46.27
CA ASN A 274 -116.63 -24.61 -46.44
C ASN A 274 -117.55 -24.90 -47.62
N GLU A 275 -117.02 -25.38 -48.76
CA GLU A 275 -117.81 -25.84 -49.91
C GLU A 275 -118.72 -27.01 -49.53
N ASP A 276 -118.17 -28.06 -48.92
CA ASP A 276 -118.93 -29.22 -48.42
C ASP A 276 -120.02 -28.81 -47.43
N THR A 277 -119.74 -27.84 -46.56
CA THR A 277 -120.71 -27.30 -45.61
C THR A 277 -121.82 -26.51 -46.33
N ILE A 278 -121.50 -25.77 -47.38
CA ILE A 278 -122.48 -25.04 -48.20
C ILE A 278 -123.35 -26.04 -48.97
N GLU A 279 -122.77 -27.07 -49.57
CA GLU A 279 -123.51 -28.12 -50.29
C GLU A 279 -124.43 -28.90 -49.33
N HIS A 280 -123.93 -29.28 -48.15
CA HIS A 280 -124.76 -29.92 -47.13
C HIS A 280 -125.92 -29.02 -46.69
N LYS A 281 -125.69 -27.70 -46.53
CA LYS A 281 -126.77 -26.76 -46.22
C LYS A 281 -127.78 -26.64 -47.34
N LYS A 282 -127.36 -26.64 -48.61
CA LYS A 282 -128.28 -26.62 -49.77
C LYS A 282 -129.13 -27.88 -49.82
N HIS A 283 -128.53 -29.05 -49.64
CA HIS A 283 -129.26 -30.32 -49.62
C HIS A 283 -130.27 -30.39 -48.46
N LEU A 284 -129.96 -29.81 -47.30
CA LEU A 284 -130.93 -29.66 -46.21
C LEU A 284 -132.10 -28.74 -46.59
N VAL A 285 -131.82 -27.62 -47.28
CA VAL A 285 -132.86 -26.71 -47.76
C VAL A 285 -133.74 -27.38 -48.82
N GLU A 286 -133.18 -28.15 -49.75
CA GLU A 286 -133.94 -28.90 -50.75
C GLU A 286 -134.87 -29.95 -50.10
N LEU A 287 -134.39 -30.65 -49.06
CA LEU A 287 -135.23 -31.53 -48.23
C LEU A 287 -136.33 -30.77 -47.49
N GLU A 288 -136.04 -29.59 -46.93
CA GLU A 288 -137.04 -28.72 -46.31
C GLU A 288 -138.07 -28.21 -47.34
N GLU A 289 -137.66 -27.92 -48.57
CA GLU A 289 -138.55 -27.54 -49.67
C GLU A 289 -139.48 -28.70 -50.08
N GLU A 290 -138.96 -29.92 -50.21
CA GLU A 290 -139.78 -31.10 -50.48
C GLU A 290 -140.75 -31.44 -49.33
N GLU A 291 -140.33 -31.23 -48.08
CA GLU A 291 -141.19 -31.39 -46.90
C GLU A 291 -142.25 -30.28 -46.83
N THR A 292 -141.90 -29.04 -47.16
CA THR A 292 -142.84 -27.91 -47.19
C THR A 292 -143.85 -28.03 -48.33
N GLU A 293 -143.48 -28.56 -49.50
CA GLU A 293 -144.45 -28.87 -50.58
C GLU A 293 -145.46 -29.95 -50.17
N LYS A 294 -145.00 -30.99 -49.45
CA LYS A 294 -145.89 -32.03 -48.87
C LYS A 294 -146.79 -31.46 -47.76
N ILE A 295 -146.27 -30.54 -46.95
CA ILE A 295 -147.04 -29.83 -45.92
C ILE A 295 -148.05 -28.87 -46.55
N ASN A 296 -147.71 -28.14 -47.61
CA ASN A 296 -148.59 -27.18 -48.28
C ASN A 296 -149.81 -27.86 -48.93
N LEU A 297 -149.63 -29.06 -49.50
CA LEU A 297 -150.74 -29.88 -50.02
C LEU A 297 -151.68 -30.37 -48.91
N TYR A 298 -151.14 -30.66 -47.71
CA TYR A 298 -151.91 -31.03 -46.54
C TYR A 298 -152.60 -29.83 -45.87
N VAL A 299 -151.95 -28.67 -45.84
CA VAL A 299 -152.43 -27.40 -45.27
C VAL A 299 -153.52 -26.78 -46.13
N TYR A 300 -153.43 -26.81 -47.46
CA TYR A 300 -154.51 -26.34 -48.34
C TYR A 300 -155.84 -27.11 -48.13
N MET A 301 -155.75 -28.41 -47.86
CA MET A 301 -156.89 -29.29 -47.55
C MET A 301 -157.43 -29.10 -46.13
N LYS A 302 -156.60 -28.57 -45.20
CA LYS A 302 -156.92 -28.35 -43.78
C LYS A 302 -157.42 -26.93 -43.51
N ASP A 303 -156.88 -25.92 -44.17
CA ASP A 303 -157.21 -24.50 -44.03
C ASP A 303 -158.65 -24.16 -44.47
N LEU A 304 -159.21 -24.89 -45.44
CA LEU A 304 -160.62 -24.78 -45.83
C LEU A 304 -161.58 -25.22 -44.69
N LYS A 305 -161.09 -26.05 -43.76
CA LYS A 305 -161.80 -26.56 -42.58
C LYS A 305 -161.50 -25.77 -41.29
N GLU A 306 -160.37 -25.06 -41.24
CA GLU A 306 -159.86 -24.37 -40.03
C GLU A 306 -160.15 -22.87 -40.01
N GLN A 307 -160.51 -22.24 -41.14
CA GLN A 307 -161.01 -20.86 -41.17
C GLN A 307 -162.27 -20.65 -40.30
N GLN A 308 -163.02 -21.72 -40.02
CA GLN A 308 -164.20 -21.70 -39.15
C GLN A 308 -163.87 -21.95 -37.65
N TYR A 309 -162.61 -22.25 -37.31
CA TYR A 309 -162.16 -22.60 -35.95
C TYR A 309 -161.04 -21.66 -35.42
N GLN A 310 -160.38 -20.88 -36.28
CA GLN A 310 -159.21 -20.06 -35.94
C GLN A 310 -159.49 -18.62 -35.50
N GLU A 311 -160.76 -18.20 -35.35
CA GLU A 311 -161.08 -16.99 -34.58
C GLU A 311 -161.04 -17.23 -33.06
N GLU A 312 -161.11 -18.50 -32.61
CA GLU A 312 -161.19 -18.83 -31.18
C GLU A 312 -159.81 -19.11 -30.53
N LEU A 313 -158.76 -19.43 -31.31
CA LEU A 313 -157.47 -19.89 -30.77
C LEU A 313 -156.32 -18.86 -30.81
N ASN A 314 -156.59 -17.60 -31.13
CA ASN A 314 -155.58 -16.52 -31.12
C ASN A 314 -155.26 -15.96 -29.71
N ARG A 315 -155.73 -16.61 -28.64
CA ARG A 315 -155.42 -16.23 -27.25
C ARG A 315 -154.31 -17.05 -26.58
N GLN A 316 -153.80 -18.13 -27.20
CA GLN A 316 -152.84 -19.05 -26.55
C GLN A 316 -151.40 -19.05 -27.12
N ARG A 317 -151.08 -18.25 -28.16
CA ARG A 317 -149.73 -18.21 -28.77
C ARG A 317 -148.68 -17.37 -28.02
N LYS A 318 -149.05 -16.69 -26.92
CA LYS A 318 -148.09 -15.97 -26.04
C LYS A 318 -147.28 -16.88 -25.10
N PHE A 319 -147.32 -18.21 -25.27
CA PHE A 319 -146.67 -19.17 -24.36
C PHE A 319 -145.35 -19.77 -24.89
N LYS A 320 -144.99 -19.58 -26.17
CA LYS A 320 -143.80 -20.23 -26.78
C LYS A 320 -142.74 -19.26 -27.30
N GLU A 321 -142.66 -18.07 -26.69
CA GLU A 321 -141.55 -17.13 -26.89
C GLU A 321 -140.47 -17.28 -25.78
N MET A 322 -140.67 -18.21 -24.85
CA MET A 322 -139.81 -18.47 -23.69
C MET A 322 -138.98 -19.77 -23.79
N GLU A 323 -138.72 -20.30 -24.99
CA GLU A 323 -137.91 -21.52 -25.14
C GLU A 323 -136.54 -21.31 -25.79
N THR A 324 -136.23 -20.13 -26.34
CA THR A 324 -134.92 -19.83 -26.95
C THR A 324 -134.04 -18.86 -26.15
N ALA A 325 -134.46 -18.47 -24.95
CA ALA A 325 -133.63 -17.71 -23.99
C ALA A 325 -132.83 -18.62 -23.03
N ARG A 326 -133.18 -19.91 -22.92
CA ARG A 326 -132.62 -20.82 -21.89
C ARG A 326 -131.28 -21.46 -22.28
N LEU A 327 -130.98 -21.59 -23.57
CA LEU A 327 -129.74 -22.24 -24.05
C LEU A 327 -128.52 -21.31 -24.12
N ARG A 328 -128.68 -19.98 -24.08
CA ARG A 328 -127.56 -19.02 -24.00
C ARG A 328 -126.99 -18.82 -22.59
N VAL A 329 -127.84 -18.91 -21.56
CA VAL A 329 -127.41 -18.73 -20.15
C VAL A 329 -126.61 -19.93 -19.61
N MET A 330 -126.76 -21.11 -20.21
CA MET A 330 -126.07 -22.33 -19.74
C MET A 330 -124.63 -22.45 -20.26
N GLN A 331 -124.32 -21.82 -21.42
CA GLN A 331 -122.96 -21.78 -21.96
C GLN A 331 -122.11 -20.66 -21.32
N GLU A 332 -122.72 -19.51 -21.00
CA GLU A 332 -122.04 -18.37 -20.35
C GLU A 332 -121.50 -18.75 -18.95
N LYS A 333 -122.27 -19.51 -18.17
CA LYS A 333 -121.83 -20.01 -16.84
C LYS A 333 -120.73 -21.08 -16.86
N ALA A 334 -120.54 -21.78 -17.98
CA ALA A 334 -119.46 -22.77 -18.10
C ALA A 334 -118.12 -22.08 -18.45
N GLN A 335 -118.16 -21.00 -19.24
CA GLN A 335 -116.98 -20.19 -19.57
C GLN A 335 -116.50 -19.36 -18.37
N ASP A 336 -117.41 -18.85 -17.54
CA ASP A 336 -117.07 -18.12 -16.30
C ASP A 336 -116.32 -18.98 -15.27
N LYS A 337 -116.62 -20.29 -15.17
CA LYS A 337 -115.91 -21.20 -14.27
C LYS A 337 -114.49 -21.54 -14.75
N GLN A 338 -114.27 -21.61 -16.06
CA GLN A 338 -112.95 -21.84 -16.64
C GLN A 338 -112.07 -20.58 -16.46
N ALA A 339 -112.64 -19.39 -16.67
CA ALA A 339 -111.95 -18.11 -16.47
C ALA A 339 -111.46 -17.89 -15.03
N GLN A 340 -112.26 -18.28 -14.02
CA GLN A 340 -111.85 -18.19 -12.60
C GLN A 340 -110.71 -19.16 -12.24
N LEU A 341 -110.64 -20.33 -12.88
CA LEU A 341 -109.55 -21.30 -12.65
C LEU A 341 -108.24 -20.86 -13.33
N ASP A 342 -108.33 -20.22 -14.50
CA ASP A 342 -107.17 -19.66 -15.20
C ASP A 342 -106.65 -18.39 -14.51
N GLU A 343 -107.52 -17.59 -13.90
CA GLU A 343 -107.13 -16.45 -13.06
C GLU A 343 -106.35 -16.89 -11.80
N LEU A 344 -106.83 -17.94 -11.11
CA LEU A 344 -106.10 -18.54 -9.98
C LEU A 344 -104.77 -19.17 -10.40
N ARG A 345 -104.69 -19.75 -11.61
CA ARG A 345 -103.44 -20.30 -12.15
C ARG A 345 -102.45 -19.19 -12.52
N ALA A 346 -102.92 -18.08 -13.10
CA ALA A 346 -102.11 -16.91 -13.43
C ALA A 346 -101.55 -16.24 -12.17
N GLN A 347 -102.35 -16.09 -11.11
CA GLN A 347 -101.89 -15.54 -9.83
C GLN A 347 -100.80 -16.41 -9.18
N ARG A 348 -100.95 -17.74 -9.19
CA ARG A 348 -99.90 -18.65 -8.67
C ARG A 348 -98.60 -18.58 -9.47
N VAL A 349 -98.68 -18.44 -10.80
CA VAL A 349 -97.49 -18.28 -11.66
C VAL A 349 -96.83 -16.92 -11.43
N GLN A 350 -97.61 -15.85 -11.28
CA GLN A 350 -97.09 -14.52 -10.97
C GLN A 350 -96.40 -14.50 -9.59
N GLU A 351 -97.00 -15.08 -8.55
CA GLU A 351 -96.37 -15.18 -7.24
C GLU A 351 -95.12 -16.09 -7.24
N ALA A 352 -95.10 -17.17 -8.03
CA ALA A 352 -93.92 -18.02 -8.17
C ALA A 352 -92.77 -17.27 -8.85
N LEU A 353 -93.06 -16.54 -9.93
CA LEU A 353 -92.09 -15.68 -10.62
C LEU A 353 -91.60 -14.55 -9.71
N GLU A 354 -92.47 -13.95 -8.91
CA GLU A 354 -92.08 -12.90 -7.95
C GLU A 354 -91.20 -13.46 -6.82
N ARG A 355 -91.49 -14.66 -6.32
CA ARG A 355 -90.63 -15.35 -5.34
C ARG A 355 -89.27 -15.68 -5.93
N GLU A 356 -89.21 -16.22 -7.15
CA GLU A 356 -87.94 -16.50 -7.83
C GLU A 356 -87.15 -15.22 -8.12
N TRP A 357 -87.82 -14.14 -8.51
CA TRP A 357 -87.20 -12.84 -8.76
C TRP A 357 -86.61 -12.25 -7.48
N ARG A 358 -87.37 -12.25 -6.36
CA ARG A 358 -86.86 -11.82 -5.04
C ARG A 358 -85.69 -12.68 -4.56
N MET A 359 -85.70 -13.99 -4.83
CA MET A 359 -84.59 -14.88 -4.49
C MET A 359 -83.34 -14.61 -5.35
N LYS A 360 -83.52 -14.34 -6.65
CA LYS A 360 -82.42 -13.95 -7.55
C LYS A 360 -81.81 -12.61 -7.16
N GLU A 361 -82.62 -11.58 -6.91
CA GLU A 361 -82.13 -10.28 -6.42
C GLU A 361 -81.38 -10.41 -5.09
N LYS A 362 -81.91 -11.19 -4.14
CA LYS A 362 -81.23 -11.42 -2.86
C LYS A 362 -79.90 -12.13 -3.05
N ALA A 363 -79.84 -13.14 -3.93
CA ALA A 363 -78.61 -13.86 -4.24
C ALA A 363 -77.56 -12.97 -4.94
N GLU A 364 -77.99 -12.12 -5.86
CA GLU A 364 -77.12 -11.14 -6.53
C GLU A 364 -76.60 -10.08 -5.55
N ALA A 365 -77.47 -9.55 -4.69
CA ALA A 365 -77.08 -8.61 -3.63
C ALA A 365 -76.10 -9.24 -2.63
N GLU A 366 -76.29 -10.50 -2.26
CA GLU A 366 -75.34 -11.24 -1.40
C GLU A 366 -74.01 -11.50 -2.10
N ARG A 367 -74.00 -11.84 -3.40
CA ARG A 367 -72.77 -12.00 -4.18
C ARG A 367 -72.00 -10.68 -4.27
N LEU A 368 -72.68 -9.57 -4.56
CA LEU A 368 -72.07 -8.26 -4.62
C LEU A 368 -71.51 -7.84 -3.25
N LYS A 369 -72.23 -8.11 -2.16
CA LYS A 369 -71.73 -7.87 -0.80
C LYS A 369 -70.48 -8.70 -0.49
N LYS A 370 -70.44 -9.98 -0.88
CA LYS A 370 -69.25 -10.85 -0.71
C LYS A 370 -68.06 -10.34 -1.51
N MET A 371 -68.25 -10.02 -2.79
CA MET A 371 -67.21 -9.46 -3.65
C MET A 371 -66.65 -8.14 -3.10
N ASN A 372 -67.53 -7.24 -2.64
CA ASN A 372 -67.10 -5.99 -2.01
C ASN A 372 -66.34 -6.21 -0.69
N ALA A 373 -66.76 -7.19 0.12
CA ALA A 373 -66.05 -7.56 1.35
C ALA A 373 -64.67 -8.17 1.07
N GLU A 374 -64.54 -8.97 0.01
CA GLU A 374 -63.27 -9.53 -0.45
C GLU A 374 -62.33 -8.44 -0.97
N ILE A 375 -62.83 -7.50 -1.77
CA ILE A 375 -62.05 -6.34 -2.24
C ILE A 375 -61.60 -5.48 -1.06
N ALA A 376 -62.47 -5.26 -0.07
CA ALA A 376 -62.12 -4.51 1.14
C ALA A 376 -61.00 -5.19 1.92
N LYS A 377 -61.08 -6.52 2.14
CA LYS A 377 -60.02 -7.30 2.78
C LYS A 377 -58.71 -7.25 2.00
N ALA A 378 -58.76 -7.45 0.68
CA ALA A 378 -57.58 -7.39 -0.18
C ALA A 378 -56.91 -6.00 -0.15
N ARG A 379 -57.70 -4.91 -0.07
CA ARG A 379 -57.18 -3.55 0.10
C ARG A 379 -56.51 -3.37 1.47
N GLU A 380 -57.08 -3.89 2.54
CA GLU A 380 -56.46 -3.84 3.88
C GLU A 380 -55.17 -4.67 3.93
N ASP A 381 -55.15 -5.86 3.35
CA ASP A 381 -53.95 -6.68 3.24
C ASP A 381 -52.85 -5.97 2.41
N GLN A 382 -53.23 -5.33 1.30
CA GLN A 382 -52.31 -4.54 0.49
C GLN A 382 -51.73 -3.35 1.27
N LYS A 383 -52.58 -2.62 2.03
CA LYS A 383 -52.12 -1.54 2.92
C LYS A 383 -51.15 -2.07 3.96
N LEU A 384 -51.46 -3.20 4.60
CA LEU A 384 -50.63 -3.79 5.65
C LEU A 384 -49.28 -4.26 5.10
N LEU A 385 -49.26 -4.91 3.93
CA LEU A 385 -48.03 -5.29 3.24
C LEU A 385 -47.18 -4.07 2.86
N LYS A 386 -47.81 -2.99 2.38
CA LYS A 386 -47.11 -1.73 2.07
C LYS A 386 -46.51 -1.11 3.33
N MET A 387 -47.27 -1.08 4.44
CA MET A 387 -46.80 -0.56 5.73
C MET A 387 -45.64 -1.41 6.28
N LYS A 388 -45.73 -2.74 6.18
CA LYS A 388 -44.65 -3.66 6.58
C LYS A 388 -43.39 -3.43 5.75
N ARG A 389 -43.52 -3.31 4.41
CA ARG A 389 -42.38 -3.02 3.52
C ARG A 389 -41.71 -1.69 3.87
N LEU A 390 -42.50 -0.64 4.14
CA LEU A 390 -41.97 0.65 4.57
C LEU A 390 -41.28 0.56 5.94
N ALA A 391 -41.84 -0.20 6.88
CA ALA A 391 -41.23 -0.41 8.19
C ALA A 391 -39.91 -1.20 8.10
N ASP A 392 -39.86 -2.23 7.25
CA ASP A 392 -38.66 -3.04 7.01
C ASP A 392 -37.57 -2.19 6.31
N GLN A 393 -37.96 -1.36 5.34
CA GLN A 393 -37.06 -0.39 4.71
C GLN A 393 -36.50 0.61 5.71
N ALA A 394 -37.36 1.21 6.55
CA ALA A 394 -36.93 2.15 7.58
C ALA A 394 -35.98 1.49 8.60
N ARG A 395 -36.23 0.23 8.99
CA ARG A 395 -35.31 -0.54 9.84
C ARG A 395 -33.97 -0.79 9.17
N HIS A 396 -33.98 -1.10 7.88
CA HIS A 396 -32.74 -1.33 7.13
C HIS A 396 -31.93 -0.03 7.00
N GLU A 397 -32.59 1.09 6.66
CA GLU A 397 -31.97 2.42 6.60
C GLU A 397 -31.40 2.85 7.96
N GLN A 398 -32.12 2.60 9.06
CA GLN A 398 -31.59 2.84 10.42
C GLN A 398 -30.37 1.97 10.72
N ALA A 399 -30.39 0.68 10.37
CA ALA A 399 -29.28 -0.22 10.62
C ALA A 399 -28.02 0.20 9.84
N GLU A 400 -28.18 0.58 8.57
CA GLU A 400 -27.11 1.11 7.73
C GLU A 400 -26.58 2.44 8.28
N PHE A 401 -27.46 3.36 8.69
CA PHE A 401 -27.07 4.62 9.33
C PHE A 401 -26.22 4.39 10.59
N TYR A 402 -26.63 3.49 11.48
CA TYR A 402 -25.84 3.15 12.66
C TYR A 402 -24.55 2.41 12.33
N ARG A 403 -24.50 1.62 11.25
CA ARG A 403 -23.24 1.02 10.76
C ARG A 403 -22.26 2.11 10.33
N VAL A 404 -22.70 3.06 9.51
CA VAL A 404 -21.89 4.19 9.04
C VAL A 404 -21.41 5.04 10.21
N ILE A 405 -22.28 5.34 11.20
CA ILE A 405 -21.85 6.08 12.41
C ILE A 405 -20.76 5.32 13.18
N ARG A 406 -20.89 4.01 13.34
CA ARG A 406 -19.85 3.21 14.03
C ARG A 406 -18.53 3.24 13.28
N GLU A 407 -18.55 3.05 11.97
CA GLU A 407 -17.34 3.15 11.12
C GLU A 407 -16.70 4.55 11.22
N GLN A 408 -17.51 5.62 11.22
CA GLN A 408 -17.02 6.98 11.43
C GLN A 408 -16.42 7.19 12.82
N GLN A 409 -17.05 6.67 13.88
CA GLN A 409 -16.53 6.74 15.24
C GLN A 409 -15.21 5.99 15.38
N GLU A 410 -15.09 4.81 14.77
CA GLU A 410 -13.84 4.03 14.74
C GLU A 410 -12.74 4.77 13.97
N ALA A 411 -13.07 5.35 12.81
CA ALA A 411 -12.11 6.16 12.06
C ALA A 411 -11.61 7.38 12.86
N VAL A 412 -12.51 8.11 13.52
CA VAL A 412 -12.15 9.23 14.40
C VAL A 412 -11.29 8.76 15.58
N ARG A 413 -11.59 7.59 16.14
CA ARG A 413 -10.79 7.02 17.22
C ARG A 413 -9.38 6.67 16.76
N LEU A 414 -9.23 6.05 15.59
CA LEU A 414 -7.92 5.71 15.03
C LEU A 414 -7.09 6.97 14.74
N ILE A 415 -7.71 8.01 14.17
CA ILE A 415 -7.04 9.31 13.95
C ILE A 415 -6.55 9.89 15.28
N LYS A 416 -7.38 9.90 16.33
CA LYS A 416 -6.95 10.37 17.67
C LYS A 416 -5.80 9.54 18.23
N GLU A 417 -5.82 8.21 18.08
CA GLU A 417 -4.73 7.34 18.53
C GLU A 417 -3.42 7.61 17.76
N GLU A 418 -3.50 7.94 16.47
CA GLU A 418 -2.33 8.35 15.68
C GLU A 418 -1.80 9.73 16.10
N GLU A 419 -2.68 10.71 16.31
CA GLU A 419 -2.34 12.03 16.84
C GLU A 419 -1.66 11.92 18.20
N ASP A 420 -2.15 11.03 19.08
CA ASP A 420 -1.55 10.75 20.39
C ASP A 420 -0.14 10.18 20.25
N LYS A 421 0.07 9.22 19.34
CA LYS A 421 1.39 8.65 19.07
C LYS A 421 2.36 9.69 18.51
N VAL A 422 1.89 10.58 17.63
CA VAL A 422 2.71 11.69 17.10
C VAL A 422 3.05 12.66 18.23
N ARG A 423 2.07 13.01 19.07
CA ARG A 423 2.24 13.90 20.22
C ARG A 423 3.24 13.34 21.23
N ILE A 424 3.16 12.05 21.57
CA ILE A 424 4.12 11.38 22.45
C ILE A 424 5.53 11.42 21.85
N ARG A 425 5.68 11.11 20.55
CA ARG A 425 6.98 11.20 19.86
C ARG A 425 7.54 12.63 19.88
N ASN A 426 6.69 13.63 19.69
CA ASN A 426 7.11 15.03 19.76
C ASN A 426 7.58 15.42 21.18
N TYR A 427 6.90 14.94 22.23
CA TYR A 427 7.36 15.14 23.61
C TYR A 427 8.69 14.45 23.87
N GLN A 428 8.87 13.20 23.42
CA GLN A 428 10.14 12.47 23.54
C GLN A 428 11.28 13.22 22.84
N ASN A 429 11.08 13.64 21.59
CA ASN A 429 12.06 14.43 20.85
C ASN A 429 12.37 15.77 21.54
N ARG A 430 11.36 16.47 22.06
CA ARG A 430 11.56 17.70 22.83
C ARG A 430 12.42 17.44 24.06
N ASP A 431 12.13 16.40 24.82
CA ASP A 431 12.85 16.08 26.05
C ASP A 431 14.29 15.63 25.74
N GLU A 432 14.51 14.92 24.63
CA GLU A 432 15.85 14.60 24.11
C GLU A 432 16.65 15.86 23.75
N ILE A 433 16.04 16.80 23.03
CA ILE A 433 16.67 18.08 22.67
C ILE A 433 16.99 18.89 23.93
N LEU A 434 16.07 18.98 24.89
CA LEU A 434 16.31 19.66 26.16
C LEU A 434 17.47 18.98 26.92
N GLY A 435 17.53 17.65 26.91
CA GLY A 435 18.65 16.88 27.46
C GLY A 435 19.99 17.18 26.76
N GLN A 436 20.01 17.30 25.43
CA GLN A 436 21.19 17.68 24.67
C GLN A 436 21.63 19.12 24.98
N ILE A 437 20.70 20.06 25.06
CA ILE A 437 20.98 21.46 25.43
C ILE A 437 21.60 21.51 26.82
N GLN A 438 21.06 20.75 27.78
CA GLN A 438 21.58 20.70 29.14
C GLN A 438 22.99 20.10 29.18
N LYS A 439 23.24 18.99 28.48
CA LYS A 439 24.58 18.39 28.35
C LYS A 439 25.59 19.38 27.76
N HIS A 440 25.23 20.06 26.67
CA HIS A 440 26.10 21.07 26.06
C HIS A 440 26.32 22.31 26.94
N LYS A 441 25.33 22.70 27.76
CA LYS A 441 25.52 23.76 28.76
C LYS A 441 26.51 23.32 29.84
N GLU A 442 26.40 22.09 30.33
CA GLU A 442 27.31 21.52 31.32
C GLU A 442 28.73 21.34 30.76
N GLU A 443 28.87 20.90 29.51
CA GLU A 443 30.16 20.82 28.83
C GLU A 443 30.81 22.20 28.70
N ARG A 444 30.08 23.20 28.20
CA ARG A 444 30.60 24.58 28.13
C ARG A 444 30.95 25.16 29.50
N ALA A 445 30.18 24.84 30.53
CA ALA A 445 30.49 25.26 31.90
C ALA A 445 31.77 24.58 32.41
N ARG A 446 31.97 23.29 32.11
CA ARG A 446 33.21 22.56 32.42
C ARG A 446 34.40 23.11 31.66
N GLU A 447 34.27 23.35 30.36
CA GLU A 447 35.32 23.97 29.53
C GLU A 447 35.72 25.34 30.08
N ARG A 448 34.75 26.21 30.36
CA ARG A 448 35.00 27.51 30.99
C ARG A 448 35.68 27.36 32.36
N LYS A 449 35.31 26.38 33.17
CA LYS A 449 35.97 26.12 34.45
C LYS A 449 37.43 25.70 34.25
N VAL A 450 37.70 24.81 33.28
CA VAL A 450 39.06 24.38 32.94
C VAL A 450 39.91 25.56 32.43
N GLU A 451 39.34 26.44 31.59
CA GLU A 451 40.02 27.65 31.13
C GLU A 451 40.37 28.60 32.28
N LEU A 452 39.43 28.82 33.21
CA LEU A 452 39.67 29.63 34.40
C LEU A 452 40.74 29.01 35.30
N GLU A 453 40.67 27.70 35.56
CA GLU A 453 41.68 26.97 36.32
C GLU A 453 43.06 27.01 35.64
N TYR A 454 43.12 26.97 34.31
CA TYR A 454 44.35 27.14 33.56
C TYR A 454 44.91 28.57 33.69
N GLY A 455 44.05 29.58 33.62
CA GLY A 455 44.42 30.97 33.88
C GLY A 455 44.93 31.21 35.32
N GLU A 456 44.29 30.61 36.32
CA GLU A 456 44.75 30.66 37.71
C GLU A 456 46.11 29.97 37.89
N LYS A 457 46.32 28.80 37.26
CA LYS A 457 47.61 28.10 37.28
C LYS A 457 48.72 28.92 36.63
N ILE A 458 48.45 29.62 35.54
CA ILE A 458 49.42 30.54 34.91
C ILE A 458 49.77 31.68 35.87
N ARG A 459 48.77 32.33 36.49
CA ARG A 459 49.01 33.41 37.45
C ARG A 459 49.80 32.92 38.67
N LEU A 460 49.53 31.71 39.15
CA LEU A 460 50.23 31.11 40.28
C LEU A 460 51.69 30.77 39.93
N ARG A 461 51.94 30.26 38.71
CA ARG A 461 53.31 30.06 38.19
C ARG A 461 54.08 31.37 38.07
N ALA A 462 53.48 32.41 37.49
CA ALA A 462 54.11 33.72 37.36
C ALA A 462 54.42 34.35 38.74
N LYS A 463 53.54 34.19 39.73
CA LYS A 463 53.80 34.61 41.11
C LYS A 463 54.96 33.84 41.75
N ALA A 464 54.99 32.51 41.60
CA ALA A 464 56.08 31.69 42.12
C ALA A 464 57.42 32.05 41.46
N GLU A 465 57.44 32.34 40.16
CA GLU A 465 58.63 32.81 39.45
C GLU A 465 59.11 34.18 39.96
N LEU A 466 58.19 35.12 40.23
CA LEU A 466 58.52 36.40 40.85
C LEU A 466 59.13 36.23 42.25
N GLU A 467 58.54 35.38 43.10
CA GLU A 467 59.06 35.10 44.44
C GLU A 467 60.46 34.47 44.38
N ILE A 468 60.69 33.55 43.44
CA ILE A 468 62.01 32.95 43.21
C ILE A 468 63.01 34.02 42.78
N LEU A 469 62.67 34.85 41.79
CA LEU A 469 63.56 35.91 41.30
C LEU A 469 63.85 36.98 42.37
N GLU A 470 62.87 37.33 43.21
CA GLU A 470 63.05 38.23 44.33
C GLU A 470 63.95 37.61 45.41
N SER A 471 63.79 36.31 45.71
CA SER A 471 64.67 35.58 46.61
C SER A 471 66.12 35.52 46.10
N ILE A 472 66.31 35.36 44.78
CA ILE A 472 67.63 35.37 44.12
C ILE A 472 68.23 36.78 44.18
N LYS A 473 67.44 37.82 43.90
CA LYS A 473 67.86 39.22 44.02
C LYS A 473 68.34 39.54 45.44
N GLN A 474 67.57 39.14 46.46
CA GLN A 474 67.95 39.33 47.86
C GLN A 474 69.22 38.53 48.23
N ARG A 475 69.37 37.31 47.72
CA ARG A 475 70.59 36.51 47.92
C ARG A 475 71.82 37.18 47.29
N LYS A 476 71.70 37.70 46.07
CA LYS A 476 72.77 38.42 45.36
C LYS A 476 73.13 39.75 46.05
N LEU A 477 72.16 40.47 46.58
CA LEU A 477 72.42 41.66 47.41
C LEU A 477 73.17 41.29 48.70
N LYS A 478 72.81 40.19 49.36
CA LYS A 478 73.53 39.69 50.55
C LYS A 478 74.95 39.21 50.22
N GLU A 479 75.16 38.61 49.05
CA GLU A 479 76.50 38.25 48.55
C GLU A 479 77.37 39.50 48.35
N LEU A 480 76.84 40.54 47.68
CA LEU A 480 77.56 41.80 47.46
C LEU A 480 77.87 42.55 48.78
N GLN A 481 76.99 42.45 49.78
CA GLN A 481 77.23 42.97 51.12
C GLN A 481 78.36 42.22 51.83
N LYS A 482 78.42 40.88 51.70
CA LYS A 482 79.50 40.06 52.27
C LYS A 482 80.86 40.31 51.59
N GLU A 483 80.85 40.61 50.30
CA GLU A 483 82.05 40.97 49.53
C GLU A 483 82.53 42.41 49.79
N GLY A 484 81.84 43.19 50.63
CA GLY A 484 82.28 44.52 51.06
C GLY A 484 82.07 45.63 50.04
N VAL A 485 81.19 45.42 49.04
CA VAL A 485 80.90 46.42 48.00
C VAL A 485 80.17 47.63 48.61
N PRO A 486 80.62 48.88 48.39
CA PRO A 486 79.95 50.06 48.91
C PRO A 486 78.49 50.21 48.42
N GLU A 487 77.61 50.69 49.31
CA GLU A 487 76.16 50.77 49.12
C GLU A 487 75.72 51.55 47.87
N LYS A 488 76.54 52.53 47.43
CA LYS A 488 76.35 53.31 46.21
C LYS A 488 76.21 52.43 44.96
N TYR A 489 76.94 51.32 44.87
CA TYR A 489 76.91 50.40 43.73
C TYR A 489 75.89 49.25 43.89
N GLN A 490 75.34 49.07 45.09
CA GLN A 490 74.26 48.11 45.35
C GLN A 490 72.86 48.68 45.07
N ALA A 491 72.73 50.01 45.12
CA ALA A 491 71.48 50.74 44.98
C ALA A 491 70.74 50.45 43.66
N GLU A 492 71.47 50.25 42.56
CA GLU A 492 70.86 49.94 41.25
C GLU A 492 70.24 48.54 41.22
N LEU A 493 70.96 47.54 41.74
CA LEU A 493 70.44 46.17 41.85
C LEU A 493 69.26 46.13 42.84
N ALA A 494 69.32 46.87 43.95
CA ALA A 494 68.23 46.98 44.91
C ALA A 494 66.96 47.62 44.31
N ARG A 495 67.12 48.63 43.45
CA ARG A 495 66.00 49.33 42.78
C ARG A 495 65.47 48.62 41.54
N LYS A 496 66.18 47.64 41.00
CA LYS A 496 65.72 46.87 39.83
C LYS A 496 64.42 46.12 40.15
N LYS A 497 63.33 46.50 39.47
CA LYS A 497 62.05 45.78 39.56
C LYS A 497 62.15 44.46 38.82
N VAL A 498 61.75 43.39 39.48
CA VAL A 498 61.69 42.06 38.89
C VAL A 498 60.31 41.89 38.27
N THR A 499 60.26 41.58 36.98
CA THR A 499 59.02 41.33 36.24
C THR A 499 59.06 39.92 35.67
N SER A 500 57.99 39.14 35.82
CA SER A 500 57.80 37.91 35.05
C SER A 500 57.53 38.31 33.59
N LEU A 501 57.99 37.49 32.64
CA LEU A 501 57.70 37.67 31.21
C LEU A 501 56.22 37.48 30.91
#